data_AF-A0A509MIE0-F1
#
_entry.id   AF-A0A509MIE0-F1
#
_cell.length_a   1.000
_cell.length_b   1.000
_cell.length_c   1.000
_cell.angle_alpha   90.00
_cell.angle_beta   90.00
_cell.angle_gamma   90.00
#
_symmetry.space_group_name_H-M   'P 1'
#
loop_
_entity.id
_entity.type
_entity.pdbx_description
1 polymer ?
#
loop_
_entity_poly.entity_id
_entity_poly.type
_entity_poly.pdbx_seq_one_letter_code
_entity_poly.pdbx_strand_id
1 'polypeptide(L)'
;MTQQMPIKAQGEPTKELQQKAAVDRFNATLHQMQNEIARALPKHMTGDRFVRIVLTEVRKNPTLALCDPLTMFGSLLTAAALGLEPGLNGECWLVPRKNHGTLEAQLQVGYRGVVKLFWQNPAATYLDTGYVCERDEFRFAKGLNPILEHTPAEGDRGKVVRYYAVAGLNTGARVFDVFTPAQIKTLRGGKVGSNGDIPDPEHWMERKTALLQVLKLMPKSTQLAAVPAADGRAHTISDAQQILGGVDTSTGEVLDAGWHQDGPVES
;
A
#
# COMPACT_ATOMS: atom_id res chain seq x y z
N MET A 1 -48.64 -47.83 14.11
CA MET A 1 -48.61 -46.60 13.29
C MET A 1 -47.59 -45.65 13.89
N THR A 2 -46.34 -45.77 13.47
CA THR A 2 -45.25 -44.91 13.96
C THR A 2 -45.14 -43.74 12.98
N GLN A 3 -45.72 -42.59 13.34
CA GLN A 3 -45.55 -41.37 12.55
C GLN A 3 -44.12 -40.85 12.73
N GLN A 4 -43.39 -40.83 11.61
CA GLN A 4 -42.06 -40.26 11.52
C GLN A 4 -42.22 -38.74 11.32
N MET A 5 -41.73 -37.95 12.28
CA MET A 5 -41.69 -36.49 12.15
C MET A 5 -40.69 -36.08 11.07
N PRO A 6 -41.00 -35.10 10.21
CA PRO A 6 -40.06 -34.64 9.20
C PRO A 6 -38.95 -33.83 9.86
N ILE A 7 -37.71 -34.25 9.65
CA ILE A 7 -36.51 -33.48 9.97
C ILE A 7 -36.55 -32.21 9.10
N LYS A 8 -36.75 -31.04 9.72
CA LYS A 8 -36.69 -29.76 9.02
C LYS A 8 -35.28 -29.56 8.47
N ALA A 9 -35.18 -29.35 7.16
CA ALA A 9 -33.96 -28.92 6.49
C ALA A 9 -33.41 -27.65 7.16
N GLN A 10 -32.13 -27.68 7.50
CA GLN A 10 -31.40 -26.51 8.00
C GLN A 10 -31.42 -25.43 6.92
N GLY A 11 -32.11 -24.32 7.18
CA GLY A 11 -32.15 -23.17 6.28
C GLY A 11 -30.78 -22.49 6.17
N GLU A 12 -30.47 -21.96 5.00
CA GLU A 12 -29.23 -21.22 4.75
C GLU A 12 -29.02 -20.10 5.80
N PRO A 13 -27.81 -19.94 6.36
CA PRO A 13 -27.56 -18.93 7.37
C PRO A 13 -27.72 -17.52 6.79
N THR A 14 -28.37 -16.62 7.55
CA THR A 14 -28.54 -15.21 7.17
C THR A 14 -27.20 -14.50 6.95
N LYS A 15 -27.19 -13.45 6.12
CA LYS A 15 -25.97 -12.67 5.79
C LYS A 15 -25.20 -12.18 7.02
N GLU A 16 -25.90 -11.81 8.09
CA GLU A 16 -25.30 -11.38 9.36
C GLU A 16 -24.58 -12.52 10.09
N LEU A 17 -25.17 -13.73 10.11
CA LEU A 17 -24.53 -14.92 10.68
C LEU A 17 -23.28 -15.32 9.88
N GLN A 18 -23.34 -15.23 8.55
CA GLN A 18 -22.20 -15.51 7.67
C GLN A 18 -21.05 -14.53 7.90
N GLN A 19 -21.37 -13.22 8.02
CA GLN A 19 -20.38 -12.18 8.28
C GLN A 19 -19.74 -12.34 9.67
N LYS A 20 -20.54 -12.61 10.70
CA LYS A 20 -20.03 -12.88 12.06
C LYS A 20 -19.08 -14.09 12.06
N ALA A 21 -19.48 -15.20 11.44
CA ALA A 21 -18.63 -16.39 11.34
C ALA A 21 -17.34 -16.13 10.55
N ALA A 22 -17.38 -15.28 9.52
CA ALA A 22 -16.19 -14.88 8.77
C ALA A 22 -15.23 -14.04 9.62
N VAL A 23 -15.75 -13.08 10.38
CA VAL A 23 -14.95 -12.27 11.33
C VAL A 23 -14.32 -13.15 12.41
N ASP A 24 -15.07 -14.10 12.98
CA ASP A 24 -14.54 -15.01 14.00
C ASP A 24 -13.41 -15.89 13.44
N ARG A 25 -13.56 -16.44 12.22
CA ARG A 25 -12.50 -17.18 11.52
C ARG A 25 -11.28 -16.31 11.21
N PHE A 26 -11.50 -15.08 10.75
CA PHE A 26 -10.44 -14.12 10.49
C PHE A 26 -9.63 -13.83 11.75
N ASN A 27 -10.31 -13.54 12.87
CA ASN A 27 -9.66 -13.25 14.15
C ASN A 27 -8.80 -14.43 14.64
N ALA A 28 -9.34 -15.66 14.55
CA ALA A 28 -8.59 -16.86 14.92
C ALA A 28 -7.33 -17.03 14.07
N THR A 29 -7.44 -16.86 12.76
CA THR A 29 -6.30 -16.97 11.82
C THR A 29 -5.27 -15.87 12.05
N LEU A 30 -5.70 -14.63 12.28
CA LEU A 30 -4.82 -13.50 12.58
C LEU A 30 -3.99 -13.76 13.85
N HIS A 31 -4.59 -14.33 14.88
CA HIS A 31 -3.87 -14.71 16.10
C HIS A 31 -2.84 -15.83 15.86
N GLN A 32 -3.16 -16.82 15.01
CA GLN A 32 -2.21 -17.86 14.61
C GLN A 32 -1.01 -17.29 13.83
N MET A 33 -1.26 -16.29 12.98
CA MET A 33 -0.23 -15.63 12.16
C MET A 33 0.56 -14.55 12.91
N GLN A 34 0.23 -14.24 14.16
CA GLN A 34 0.85 -13.14 14.90
C GLN A 34 2.38 -13.24 14.96
N ASN A 35 2.93 -14.45 15.11
CA ASN A 35 4.38 -14.66 15.13
C ASN A 35 5.03 -14.41 13.77
N GLU A 36 4.37 -14.77 12.67
CA GLU A 36 4.85 -14.50 11.31
C GLU A 36 4.79 -13.01 10.99
N ILE A 37 3.69 -12.35 11.35
CA ILE A 37 3.55 -10.89 11.25
C ILE A 37 4.64 -10.18 12.07
N ALA A 38 4.89 -10.63 13.29
CA ALA A 38 5.93 -10.06 14.14
C ALA A 38 7.34 -10.18 13.53
N ARG A 39 7.63 -11.28 12.81
CA ARG A 39 8.90 -11.47 12.10
C ARG A 39 9.02 -10.56 10.87
N ALA A 40 7.92 -10.25 10.21
CA ALA A 40 7.90 -9.33 9.06
C ALA A 40 8.03 -7.85 9.47
N LEU A 41 7.64 -7.49 10.70
CA LEU A 41 7.64 -6.11 11.16
C LEU A 41 9.07 -5.55 11.39
N PRO A 42 9.30 -4.25 11.16
CA PRO A 42 10.51 -3.58 11.60
C PRO A 42 10.73 -3.72 13.12
N LYS A 43 11.99 -3.77 13.55
CA LYS A 43 12.40 -4.00 14.96
C LYS A 43 11.76 -3.07 16.00
N HIS A 44 11.32 -1.88 15.60
CA HIS A 44 10.70 -0.89 16.49
C HIS A 44 9.17 -1.05 16.62
N MET A 45 8.57 -2.02 15.93
CA MET A 45 7.14 -2.32 15.96
C MET A 45 6.91 -3.69 16.62
N THR A 46 5.72 -3.88 17.21
CA THR A 46 5.35 -5.14 17.87
C THR A 46 4.17 -5.79 17.16
N GLY A 47 4.20 -7.13 17.06
CA GLY A 47 3.11 -7.91 16.47
C GLY A 47 1.77 -7.70 17.18
N ASP A 48 1.77 -7.61 18.52
CA ASP A 48 0.56 -7.37 19.31
C ASP A 48 -0.14 -6.05 18.93
N ARG A 49 0.62 -4.96 18.83
CA ARG A 49 0.10 -3.66 18.42
C ARG A 49 -0.48 -3.72 17.01
N PHE A 50 0.24 -4.33 16.08
CA PHE A 50 -0.20 -4.46 14.69
C PHE A 50 -1.50 -5.27 14.58
N VAL A 51 -1.57 -6.43 15.25
CA VAL A 51 -2.78 -7.26 15.31
C VAL A 51 -3.97 -6.47 15.86
N ARG A 52 -3.81 -5.69 16.93
CA ARG A 52 -4.89 -4.85 17.50
C ARG A 52 -5.39 -3.79 16.51
N ILE A 53 -4.49 -3.20 15.73
CA ILE A 53 -4.86 -2.25 14.67
C ILE A 53 -5.69 -2.96 13.60
N VAL A 54 -5.24 -4.12 13.13
CA VAL A 54 -5.94 -4.91 12.11
C VAL A 54 -7.34 -5.35 12.57
N LEU A 55 -7.47 -5.83 13.81
CA LEU A 55 -8.77 -6.17 14.41
C LEU A 55 -9.71 -4.95 14.44
N THR A 56 -9.17 -3.76 14.70
CA THR A 56 -9.94 -2.52 14.70
C THR A 56 -10.44 -2.17 13.29
N GLU A 57 -9.60 -2.33 12.26
CA GLU A 57 -9.99 -2.06 10.88
C GLU A 57 -11.03 -3.05 10.36
N VAL A 58 -10.93 -4.35 10.71
CA VAL A 58 -11.97 -5.33 10.39
C VAL A 58 -13.28 -5.06 11.14
N ARG A 59 -13.21 -4.57 12.38
CA ARG A 59 -14.43 -4.13 13.09
C ARG A 59 -15.11 -2.95 12.40
N LYS A 60 -14.34 -1.99 11.88
CA LYS A 60 -14.88 -0.84 11.14
C LYS A 60 -15.45 -1.24 9.79
N ASN A 61 -14.80 -2.17 9.09
CA ASN A 61 -15.24 -2.68 7.80
C ASN A 61 -15.21 -4.22 7.79
N PRO A 62 -16.27 -4.90 8.27
CA PRO A 62 -16.24 -6.35 8.38
C PRO A 62 -16.33 -7.07 7.02
N THR A 63 -16.51 -6.34 5.92
CA THR A 63 -16.33 -6.85 4.54
C THR A 63 -14.90 -7.33 4.30
N LEU A 64 -13.92 -6.82 5.03
CA LEU A 64 -12.54 -7.30 4.97
C LEU A 64 -12.42 -8.78 5.35
N ALA A 65 -13.20 -9.25 6.32
CA ALA A 65 -13.21 -10.66 6.72
C ALA A 65 -13.89 -11.58 5.69
N LEU A 66 -14.60 -11.01 4.70
CA LEU A 66 -15.21 -11.74 3.59
C LEU A 66 -14.31 -11.81 2.35
N CYS A 67 -13.17 -11.11 2.36
CA CYS A 67 -12.21 -11.16 1.26
C CYS A 67 -11.53 -12.53 1.21
N ASP A 68 -11.01 -12.88 0.03
CA ASP A 68 -10.19 -14.06 -0.18
C ASP A 68 -9.02 -14.06 0.83
N PRO A 69 -8.87 -15.10 1.66
CA PRO A 69 -7.85 -15.15 2.71
C PRO A 69 -6.43 -14.97 2.19
N LEU A 70 -6.10 -15.47 0.99
CA LEU A 70 -4.76 -15.33 0.41
C LEU A 70 -4.43 -13.87 0.16
N THR A 71 -5.39 -13.11 -0.37
CA THR A 71 -5.21 -11.67 -0.65
C THR A 71 -5.26 -10.82 0.61
N MET A 72 -6.06 -11.21 1.60
CA MET A 72 -6.18 -10.52 2.88
C MET A 72 -4.88 -10.62 3.68
N PHE A 73 -4.39 -11.84 3.90
CA PHE A 73 -3.18 -12.03 4.68
C PHE A 73 -1.91 -11.66 3.90
N GLY A 74 -1.87 -11.83 2.57
CA GLY A 74 -0.79 -11.32 1.74
C GLY A 74 -0.66 -9.80 1.80
N SER A 75 -1.78 -9.07 1.71
CA SER A 75 -1.80 -7.60 1.87
C SER A 75 -1.39 -7.16 3.27
N LEU A 76 -1.80 -7.89 4.31
CA LEU A 76 -1.40 -7.62 5.70
C LEU A 76 0.11 -7.83 5.93
N LEU A 77 0.65 -8.96 5.46
CA LEU A 77 2.07 -9.27 5.56
C LEU A 77 2.90 -8.24 4.78
N THR A 78 2.43 -7.81 3.61
CA THR A 78 3.09 -6.75 2.84
C THR A 78 3.09 -5.42 3.60
N ALA A 79 1.97 -5.05 4.23
CA ALA A 79 1.92 -3.84 5.07
C ALA A 79 2.87 -3.93 6.27
N ALA A 80 2.92 -5.10 6.93
CA ALA A 80 3.83 -5.37 8.04
C ALA A 80 5.31 -5.28 7.61
N ALA A 81 5.67 -5.88 6.47
CA ALA A 81 7.01 -5.82 5.87
C ALA A 81 7.48 -4.39 5.61
N LEU A 82 6.56 -3.55 5.14
CA LEU A 82 6.80 -2.13 4.90
C LEU A 82 6.75 -1.28 6.19
N GLY A 83 6.39 -1.87 7.34
CA GLY A 83 6.21 -1.11 8.59
C GLY A 83 5.08 -0.08 8.54
N LEU A 84 4.04 -0.34 7.73
CA LEU A 84 2.90 0.54 7.54
C LEU A 84 1.69 0.07 8.35
N GLU A 85 1.14 0.94 9.19
CA GLU A 85 -0.06 0.65 9.99
C GLU A 85 -1.34 0.98 9.21
N PRO A 86 -2.26 0.02 9.00
CA PRO A 86 -3.52 0.31 8.34
C PRO A 86 -4.44 1.17 9.22
N GLY A 87 -5.16 2.12 8.61
CA GLY A 87 -6.24 2.85 9.27
C GLY A 87 -6.04 4.37 9.33
N LEU A 88 -6.46 4.98 10.44
CA LEU A 88 -6.66 6.44 10.55
C LEU A 88 -5.39 7.29 10.43
N ASN A 89 -4.22 6.70 10.67
CA ASN A 89 -2.95 7.41 10.52
C ASN A 89 -2.62 7.72 9.05
N GLY A 90 -3.33 7.12 8.10
CA GLY A 90 -3.18 7.38 6.66
C GLY A 90 -1.89 6.82 6.06
N GLU A 91 -1.26 5.86 6.74
CA GLU A 91 -0.08 5.16 6.23
C GLU A 91 -0.45 4.15 5.14
N CYS A 92 -1.48 3.34 5.37
CA CYS A 92 -2.07 2.48 4.36
C CYS A 92 -3.54 2.12 4.71
N TRP A 93 -4.21 1.50 3.75
CA TRP A 93 -5.56 0.95 3.90
C TRP A 93 -5.64 -0.44 3.26
N LEU A 94 -6.50 -1.26 3.83
CA LEU A 94 -6.96 -2.51 3.21
C LEU A 94 -8.32 -2.22 2.59
N VAL A 95 -8.43 -2.41 1.28
CA VAL A 95 -9.63 -2.04 0.53
C VAL A 95 -10.20 -3.29 -0.15
N PRO A 96 -11.42 -3.73 0.22
CA PRO A 96 -12.12 -4.78 -0.50
C PRO A 96 -12.43 -4.34 -1.93
N ARG A 97 -12.03 -5.15 -2.91
CA ARG A 97 -12.34 -4.94 -4.33
C ARG A 97 -12.81 -6.24 -4.94
N LYS A 98 -13.89 -6.17 -5.72
CA LYS A 98 -14.35 -7.31 -6.49
C LYS A 98 -13.54 -7.41 -7.77
N ASN A 99 -12.85 -8.53 -7.96
CA ASN A 99 -12.04 -8.84 -9.12
C ASN A 99 -12.51 -10.17 -9.70
N HIS A 100 -13.00 -10.15 -10.96
CA HIS A 100 -13.52 -11.34 -11.67
C HIS A 100 -14.48 -12.23 -10.85
N GLY A 101 -15.30 -11.64 -9.99
CA GLY A 101 -16.26 -12.39 -9.16
C GLY A 101 -15.79 -12.64 -7.73
N THR A 102 -14.48 -12.65 -7.49
CA THR A 102 -13.86 -12.84 -6.17
C THR A 102 -13.73 -11.51 -5.45
N LEU A 103 -14.02 -11.48 -4.15
CA LEU A 103 -13.78 -10.31 -3.31
C LEU A 103 -12.35 -10.41 -2.76
N GLU A 104 -11.47 -9.51 -3.16
CA GLU A 104 -10.06 -9.50 -2.76
C GLU A 104 -9.77 -8.31 -1.86
N ALA A 105 -8.84 -8.46 -0.92
CA ALA A 105 -8.29 -7.34 -0.17
C ALA A 105 -7.08 -6.78 -0.92
N GLN A 106 -7.07 -5.46 -1.13
CA GLN A 106 -5.95 -4.76 -1.75
C GLN A 106 -5.29 -3.82 -0.74
N LEU A 107 -3.96 -3.87 -0.66
CA LEU A 107 -3.18 -2.86 0.05
C LEU A 107 -3.12 -1.58 -0.78
N GLN A 108 -3.53 -0.47 -0.20
CA GLN A 108 -3.35 0.87 -0.75
C GLN A 108 -2.48 1.67 0.19
N VAL A 109 -1.27 2.02 -0.24
CA VAL A 109 -0.34 2.81 0.58
C VAL A 109 -0.80 4.25 0.55
N GLY A 110 -0.97 4.89 1.69
CA GLY A 110 -1.36 6.29 1.76
C GLY A 110 -0.21 7.24 1.52
N TYR A 111 -0.55 8.50 1.23
CA TYR A 111 0.47 9.54 1.01
C TYR A 111 1.43 9.62 2.21
N ARG A 112 0.92 9.55 3.45
CA ARG A 112 1.76 9.55 4.65
C ARG A 112 2.65 8.30 4.75
N GLY A 113 2.18 7.15 4.28
CA GLY A 113 2.99 5.92 4.23
C GLY A 113 4.14 6.04 3.24
N VAL A 114 3.87 6.58 2.05
CA VAL A 114 4.91 6.87 1.05
C VAL A 114 5.94 7.86 1.61
N VAL A 115 5.48 8.95 2.26
CA VAL A 115 6.35 9.96 2.87
C VAL A 115 7.18 9.37 4.02
N LYS A 116 6.58 8.53 4.88
CA LYS A 116 7.27 7.82 5.97
C LYS A 116 8.41 6.96 5.42
N LEU A 117 8.10 6.13 4.42
CA LEU A 117 9.09 5.26 3.78
C LEU A 117 10.19 6.08 3.09
N PHE A 118 9.84 7.22 2.50
CA PHE A 118 10.81 8.13 1.90
C PHE A 118 11.83 8.60 2.93
N TRP A 119 11.37 9.10 4.08
CA TRP A 119 12.24 9.63 5.12
C TRP A 119 13.03 8.57 5.90
N GLN A 120 12.63 7.31 5.81
CA GLN A 120 13.42 6.18 6.34
C GLN A 120 14.61 5.81 5.45
N ASN A 121 14.67 6.31 4.21
CA ASN A 121 15.83 6.12 3.35
C ASN A 121 16.98 7.02 3.81
N PRO A 122 18.16 6.46 4.17
CA PRO A 122 19.31 7.26 4.61
C PRO A 122 19.82 8.26 3.57
N ALA A 123 19.51 8.03 2.28
CA ALA A 123 19.88 8.94 1.20
C ALA A 123 18.91 10.12 1.05
N ALA A 124 17.71 10.07 1.64
CA ALA A 124 16.68 11.10 1.45
C ALA A 124 17.00 12.40 2.20
N THR A 125 16.88 13.54 1.52
CA THR A 125 17.10 14.87 2.14
C THR A 125 15.97 15.87 1.90
N TYR A 126 15.14 15.66 0.88
CA TYR A 126 14.10 16.60 0.52
C TYR A 126 12.97 15.91 -0.23
N LEU A 127 11.73 16.33 0.04
CA LEU A 127 10.55 15.84 -0.63
C LEU A 127 9.57 16.99 -0.85
N ASP A 128 9.07 17.13 -2.06
CA ASP A 128 7.94 18.01 -2.35
C ASP A 128 7.07 17.44 -3.47
N THR A 129 5.78 17.76 -3.44
CA THR A 129 4.83 17.46 -4.51
C THR A 129 3.91 18.65 -4.72
N GLY A 130 3.57 18.95 -5.97
CA GLY A 130 2.75 20.10 -6.29
C GLY A 130 1.86 19.89 -7.50
N TYR A 131 0.92 20.81 -7.66
CA TYR A 131 0.09 20.97 -8.84
C TYR A 131 0.20 22.42 -9.32
N VAL A 132 0.21 22.58 -10.64
CA VAL A 132 0.36 23.86 -11.35
C VAL A 132 -0.95 24.13 -12.06
N CYS A 133 -1.44 25.34 -11.96
CA CYS A 133 -2.64 25.83 -12.60
C CYS A 133 -2.34 26.82 -13.73
N GLU A 134 -3.33 27.10 -14.57
CA GLU A 134 -3.22 27.93 -15.78
C GLU A 134 -2.56 29.30 -15.55
N ARG A 135 -2.74 29.88 -14.36
CA ARG A 135 -2.24 31.23 -14.05
C ARG A 135 -0.96 31.25 -13.22
N ASP A 136 -0.43 30.09 -12.82
CA ASP A 136 0.82 30.03 -12.07
C ASP A 136 2.03 30.32 -12.98
N GLU A 137 3.08 30.91 -12.42
CA GLU A 137 4.36 30.98 -13.11
C GLU A 137 5.08 29.64 -12.94
N PHE A 138 5.31 28.94 -14.06
CA PHE A 138 5.91 27.62 -14.02
C PHE A 138 6.91 27.41 -15.15
N ARG A 139 8.13 27.05 -14.77
CA ARG A 139 9.22 26.74 -15.71
C ARG A 139 9.88 25.44 -15.31
N PHE A 140 10.04 24.54 -16.26
CA PHE A 140 10.83 23.34 -16.07
C PHE A 140 11.63 23.00 -17.32
N ALA A 141 12.80 22.39 -17.13
CA ALA A 141 13.57 21.78 -18.20
C ALA A 141 14.19 20.48 -17.69
N LYS A 142 14.19 19.46 -18.54
CA LYS A 142 14.95 18.22 -18.34
C LYS A 142 16.28 18.31 -19.09
N GLY A 143 17.16 17.34 -18.88
CA GLY A 143 18.46 17.25 -19.55
C GLY A 143 19.62 17.35 -18.56
N LEU A 144 20.79 17.72 -19.04
CA LEU A 144 22.03 17.75 -18.23
C LEU A 144 21.97 18.76 -17.07
N ASN A 145 21.21 19.84 -17.24
CA ASN A 145 21.00 20.87 -16.22
C ASN A 145 19.50 21.04 -15.97
N PRO A 146 18.89 20.15 -15.16
CA PRO A 146 17.46 20.16 -14.96
C PRO A 146 17.04 21.33 -14.04
N ILE A 147 15.90 21.96 -14.34
CA ILE A 147 15.32 23.05 -13.55
C ILE A 147 13.84 22.79 -13.30
N LEU A 148 13.35 23.20 -12.13
CA LEU A 148 11.93 23.25 -11.81
C LEU A 148 11.69 24.48 -10.91
N GLU A 149 10.96 25.45 -11.44
CA GLU A 149 10.57 26.69 -10.77
C GLU A 149 9.05 26.78 -10.83
N HIS A 150 8.43 27.03 -9.68
CA HIS A 150 6.98 27.13 -9.56
C HIS A 150 6.62 28.22 -8.54
N THR A 151 5.92 29.25 -9.02
CA THR A 151 5.35 30.31 -8.20
C THR A 151 3.83 30.30 -8.40
N PRO A 152 3.04 29.87 -7.39
CA PRO A 152 1.60 29.89 -7.47
C PRO A 152 1.06 31.31 -7.63
N ALA A 153 0.04 31.51 -8.47
CA ALA A 153 -0.67 32.78 -8.55
C ALA A 153 -1.46 33.06 -7.27
N GLU A 154 -1.61 34.34 -6.93
CA GLU A 154 -2.52 34.77 -5.87
C GLU A 154 -3.99 34.71 -6.35
N GLY A 155 -4.89 34.32 -5.45
CA GLY A 155 -6.33 34.26 -5.74
C GLY A 155 -6.74 33.07 -6.62
N ASP A 156 -7.54 33.32 -7.66
CA ASP A 156 -8.00 32.28 -8.58
C ASP A 156 -6.85 31.86 -9.52
N ARG A 157 -6.33 30.65 -9.29
CA ARG A 157 -5.23 30.05 -10.05
C ARG A 157 -5.66 29.46 -11.40
N GLY A 158 -6.97 29.29 -11.63
CA GLY A 158 -7.49 28.60 -12.82
C GLY A 158 -7.40 27.08 -12.74
N LYS A 159 -7.55 26.40 -13.89
CA LYS A 159 -7.57 24.92 -13.94
C LYS A 159 -6.19 24.33 -13.74
N VAL A 160 -6.11 23.13 -13.16
CA VAL A 160 -4.84 22.39 -13.06
C VAL A 160 -4.35 21.97 -14.44
N VAL A 161 -3.11 22.34 -14.75
CA VAL A 161 -2.42 22.02 -16.02
C VAL A 161 -1.26 21.06 -15.86
N ARG A 162 -0.64 20.95 -14.69
CA ARG A 162 0.45 19.99 -14.41
C ARG A 162 0.44 19.50 -12.97
N TYR A 163 1.08 18.36 -12.76
CA TYR A 163 1.46 17.82 -11.45
C TYR A 163 2.97 17.57 -11.47
N TYR A 164 3.64 17.73 -10.34
CA TYR A 164 5.05 17.37 -10.22
C TYR A 164 5.36 16.77 -8.84
N ALA A 165 6.48 16.07 -8.79
CA ALA A 165 7.09 15.65 -7.54
C ALA A 165 8.61 15.84 -7.62
N VAL A 166 9.23 16.13 -6.48
CA VAL A 166 10.67 16.35 -6.34
C VAL A 166 11.17 15.54 -5.15
N ALA A 167 12.27 14.82 -5.34
CA ALA A 167 13.00 14.19 -4.27
C ALA A 167 14.47 14.60 -4.32
N GLY A 168 15.07 14.82 -3.15
CA GLY A 168 16.48 15.15 -2.98
C GLY A 168 17.26 14.05 -2.28
N LEU A 169 18.53 13.94 -2.68
CA LEU A 169 19.49 12.99 -2.14
C LEU A 169 20.57 13.70 -1.31
N ASN A 170 21.21 12.97 -0.40
CA ASN A 170 22.34 13.45 0.40
C ASN A 170 23.60 13.72 -0.43
N THR A 171 23.67 13.22 -1.66
CA THR A 171 24.69 13.57 -2.66
C THR A 171 24.50 14.98 -3.24
N GLY A 172 23.39 15.65 -2.92
CA GLY A 172 22.98 16.92 -3.53
C GLY A 172 22.15 16.75 -4.80
N ALA A 173 22.08 15.54 -5.37
CA ALA A 173 21.25 15.27 -6.55
C ALA A 173 19.77 15.50 -6.25
N ARG A 174 19.06 16.09 -7.21
CA ARG A 174 17.61 16.28 -7.20
C ARG A 174 17.00 15.52 -8.37
N VAL A 175 16.01 14.69 -8.08
CA VAL A 175 15.20 14.01 -9.09
C VAL A 175 13.80 14.57 -9.06
N PHE A 176 13.27 14.90 -10.23
CA PHE A 176 11.89 15.35 -10.36
C PHE A 176 11.30 14.85 -11.66
N ASP A 177 9.97 14.83 -11.71
CA ASP A 177 9.25 14.69 -12.96
C ASP A 177 7.96 15.51 -12.93
N VAL A 178 7.48 15.87 -14.12
CA VAL A 178 6.31 16.71 -14.36
C VAL A 178 5.36 15.98 -15.28
N PHE A 179 4.09 15.94 -14.90
CA PHE A 179 3.04 15.20 -15.57
C PHE A 179 1.89 16.11 -15.92
N THR A 180 1.28 15.87 -17.08
CA THR A 180 -0.01 16.44 -17.45
C THR A 180 -1.15 15.73 -16.72
N PRO A 181 -2.32 16.38 -16.54
CA PRO A 181 -3.52 15.72 -16.02
C PRO A 181 -3.90 14.45 -16.77
N ALA A 182 -3.70 14.41 -18.10
CA ALA A 182 -3.94 13.23 -18.92
C ALA A 182 -2.99 12.06 -18.60
N GLN A 183 -1.70 12.35 -18.37
CA GLN A 183 -0.73 11.33 -17.96
C GLN A 183 -1.07 10.77 -16.58
N ILE A 184 -1.39 11.64 -15.61
CA ILE A 184 -1.81 11.18 -14.27
C ILE A 184 -3.08 10.34 -14.35
N LYS A 185 -4.10 10.79 -15.10
CA LYS A 185 -5.32 10.02 -15.31
C LYS A 185 -5.02 8.63 -15.89
N THR A 186 -4.10 8.54 -16.86
CA THR A 186 -3.68 7.27 -17.46
C THR A 186 -3.00 6.36 -16.43
N LEU A 187 -2.05 6.89 -15.65
CA LEU A 187 -1.36 6.15 -14.59
C LEU A 187 -2.32 5.63 -13.51
N ARG A 188 -3.46 6.29 -13.34
CA ARG A 188 -4.53 5.91 -12.40
C ARG A 188 -5.61 5.03 -13.01
N GLY A 189 -5.39 4.51 -14.23
CA GLY A 189 -6.34 3.64 -14.92
C GLY A 189 -7.65 4.35 -15.30
N GLY A 190 -7.56 5.63 -15.67
CA GLY A 190 -8.70 6.45 -16.09
C GLY A 190 -9.41 7.20 -14.96
N LYS A 191 -9.07 6.95 -13.69
CA LYS A 191 -9.70 7.56 -12.51
C LYS A 191 -9.13 8.94 -12.20
N VAL A 192 -9.98 9.85 -11.73
CA VAL A 192 -9.64 11.22 -11.30
C VAL A 192 -10.33 11.49 -9.95
N GLY A 193 -9.71 12.25 -9.05
CA GLY A 193 -10.26 12.56 -7.72
C GLY A 193 -10.22 11.40 -6.72
N SER A 194 -10.77 11.62 -5.52
CA SER A 194 -10.91 10.58 -4.50
C SER A 194 -12.00 9.57 -4.87
N ASN A 195 -12.10 8.45 -4.15
CA ASN A 195 -13.27 7.56 -4.31
C ASN A 195 -14.45 8.15 -3.53
N GLY A 196 -15.61 8.30 -4.19
CA GLY A 196 -16.82 8.85 -3.57
C GLY A 196 -16.86 10.38 -3.56
N ASP A 197 -17.73 10.95 -2.74
CA ASP A 197 -17.96 12.41 -2.67
C ASP A 197 -17.01 13.12 -1.68
N ILE A 198 -15.81 12.59 -1.42
CA ILE A 198 -14.85 13.21 -0.51
C ILE A 198 -14.08 14.31 -1.27
N PRO A 199 -14.21 15.59 -0.91
CA PRO A 199 -13.46 16.65 -1.59
C PRO A 199 -11.95 16.45 -1.41
N ASP A 200 -11.20 16.55 -2.50
CA ASP A 200 -9.73 16.54 -2.52
C ASP A 200 -9.22 17.82 -3.21
N PRO A 201 -9.41 19.01 -2.57
CA PRO A 201 -9.05 20.29 -3.17
C PRO A 201 -7.54 20.44 -3.43
N GLU A 202 -6.73 19.66 -2.72
CA GLU A 202 -5.27 19.66 -2.82
C GLU A 202 -4.72 18.64 -3.82
N HIS A 203 -5.61 17.88 -4.47
CA HIS A 203 -5.26 16.86 -5.46
C HIS A 203 -4.24 15.85 -4.93
N TRP A 204 -4.41 15.41 -3.67
CA TRP A 204 -3.48 14.49 -3.01
C TRP A 204 -3.32 13.17 -3.77
N MET A 205 -4.38 12.68 -4.41
CA MET A 205 -4.32 11.42 -5.17
C MET A 205 -3.47 11.55 -6.44
N GLU A 206 -3.61 12.65 -7.16
CA GLU A 206 -2.82 12.97 -8.36
C GLU A 206 -1.36 13.23 -7.99
N ARG A 207 -1.10 14.00 -6.93
CA ARG A 207 0.24 14.27 -6.40
C ARG A 207 0.93 13.01 -5.89
N LYS A 208 0.22 12.13 -5.17
CA LYS A 208 0.73 10.81 -4.77
C LYS A 208 1.15 10.01 -6.00
N THR A 209 0.34 10.05 -7.06
CA THR A 209 0.66 9.31 -8.30
C THR A 209 1.94 9.84 -8.95
N ALA A 210 2.11 11.17 -9.02
CA ALA A 210 3.35 11.80 -9.51
C ALA A 210 4.55 11.38 -8.65
N LEU A 211 4.41 11.41 -7.32
CA LEU A 211 5.44 11.00 -6.38
C LEU A 211 5.88 9.54 -6.61
N LEU A 212 4.94 8.60 -6.74
CA LEU A 212 5.26 7.21 -7.00
C LEU A 212 6.08 7.00 -8.29
N GLN A 213 5.91 7.86 -9.31
CA GLN A 213 6.74 7.80 -10.51
C GLN A 213 8.17 8.30 -10.22
N VAL A 214 8.31 9.41 -9.52
CA VAL A 214 9.63 9.97 -9.16
C VAL A 214 10.42 9.02 -8.26
N LEU A 215 9.75 8.34 -7.34
CA LEU A 215 10.41 7.35 -6.46
C LEU A 215 11.01 6.16 -7.22
N LYS A 216 10.61 5.89 -8.47
CA LYS A 216 11.27 4.88 -9.31
C LYS A 216 12.72 5.23 -9.67
N LEU A 217 13.07 6.52 -9.60
CA LEU A 217 14.40 7.05 -9.91
C LEU A 217 15.29 7.17 -8.66
N MET A 218 14.74 6.95 -7.47
CA MET A 218 15.48 7.04 -6.22
C MET A 218 16.34 5.79 -5.98
N PRO A 219 17.51 5.91 -5.33
CA PRO A 219 18.24 4.78 -4.79
C PRO A 219 17.30 3.98 -3.89
N LYS A 220 17.10 2.73 -4.25
CA LYS A 220 16.13 1.85 -3.62
C LYS A 220 16.66 1.42 -2.25
N SER A 221 16.06 1.91 -1.15
CA SER A 221 15.99 1.07 0.04
C SER A 221 15.04 -0.10 -0.27
N THR A 222 15.27 -1.28 0.32
CA THR A 222 14.46 -2.49 0.07
C THR A 222 12.97 -2.22 0.24
N GLN A 223 12.61 -1.43 1.26
CA GLN A 223 11.23 -1.04 1.57
C GLN A 223 10.62 -0.07 0.55
N LEU A 224 11.36 0.96 0.11
CA LEU A 224 10.85 1.92 -0.89
C LEU A 224 10.66 1.30 -2.27
N ALA A 225 11.52 0.35 -2.65
CA ALA A 225 11.46 -0.35 -3.93
C ALA A 225 10.14 -1.11 -4.12
N ALA A 226 9.59 -1.64 -3.03
CA ALA A 226 8.38 -2.45 -3.04
C ALA A 226 7.10 -1.60 -3.17
N VAL A 227 7.12 -0.30 -2.82
CA VAL A 227 5.91 0.54 -2.79
C VAL A 227 5.20 0.63 -4.15
N PRO A 228 5.88 0.93 -5.29
CA PRO A 228 5.19 1.03 -6.58
C PRO A 228 4.63 -0.31 -7.08
N ALA A 229 5.23 -1.44 -6.65
CA ALA A 229 4.73 -2.77 -6.96
C ALA A 229 3.55 -3.17 -6.05
N ALA A 230 3.58 -2.72 -4.79
CA ALA A 230 2.61 -3.05 -3.77
C ALA A 230 1.30 -2.23 -3.89
N ASP A 231 1.38 -0.97 -4.30
CA ASP A 231 0.24 -0.05 -4.22
C ASP A 231 -0.90 -0.40 -5.21
N GLY A 232 -2.11 -0.61 -4.68
CA GLY A 232 -3.33 -0.75 -5.47
C GLY A 232 -3.49 -2.10 -6.18
N ARG A 233 -2.78 -3.13 -5.73
CA ARG A 233 -2.89 -4.51 -6.21
C ARG A 233 -3.21 -5.45 -5.04
N ALA A 234 -3.91 -6.54 -5.34
CA ALA A 234 -4.03 -7.64 -4.39
C ALA A 234 -2.72 -8.42 -4.38
N HIS A 235 -2.20 -8.74 -3.20
CA HIS A 235 -0.98 -9.54 -3.02
C HIS A 235 -1.35 -10.83 -2.33
N THR A 236 -0.83 -11.93 -2.86
CA THR A 236 -0.89 -13.23 -2.18
C THR A 236 0.20 -13.33 -1.11
N ILE A 237 0.13 -14.37 -0.28
CA ILE A 237 1.16 -14.65 0.72
C ILE A 237 2.53 -14.88 0.04
N SER A 238 2.57 -15.54 -1.12
CA SER A 238 3.82 -15.75 -1.86
C SER A 238 4.42 -14.44 -2.37
N ASP A 239 3.59 -13.49 -2.82
CA ASP A 239 4.08 -12.18 -3.26
C ASP A 239 4.69 -11.41 -2.09
N ALA A 240 4.04 -11.45 -0.92
CA ALA A 240 4.55 -10.85 0.31
C ALA A 240 5.90 -11.47 0.73
N GLN A 241 6.05 -12.79 0.60
CA GLN A 241 7.30 -13.49 0.87
C GLN A 241 8.44 -13.10 -0.07
N GLN A 242 8.15 -12.84 -1.36
CA GLN A 242 9.15 -12.32 -2.30
C GLN A 242 9.60 -10.90 -1.94
N ILE A 243 8.67 -10.06 -1.46
CA ILE A 243 9.00 -8.71 -0.97
C ILE A 243 9.90 -8.80 0.29
N LEU A 244 9.63 -9.78 1.17
CA LEU A 244 10.38 -10.03 2.40
C LEU A 244 11.75 -10.67 2.17
N GLY A 245 11.91 -11.50 1.13
CA GLY A 245 13.17 -12.16 0.77
C GLY A 245 14.21 -11.23 0.12
N GLY A 246 13.90 -9.95 -0.03
CA GLY A 246 14.73 -8.98 -0.74
C GLY A 246 15.90 -8.44 0.07
N VAL A 247 17.06 -9.09 -0.10
CA VAL A 247 18.43 -8.53 0.00
C VAL A 247 18.95 -8.20 1.41
N ASP A 248 20.14 -8.72 1.73
CA ASP A 248 20.88 -8.41 2.96
C ASP A 248 21.11 -6.89 3.07
N THR A 249 20.54 -6.28 4.12
CA THR A 249 20.56 -4.83 4.38
C THR A 249 21.94 -4.25 4.69
N SER A 250 22.96 -5.09 4.86
CA SER A 250 24.35 -4.69 5.07
C SER A 250 25.23 -4.84 3.82
N THR A 251 24.94 -5.81 2.94
CA THR A 251 25.79 -6.14 1.78
C THR A 251 25.15 -5.85 0.42
N GLY A 252 23.82 -5.74 0.33
CA GLY A 252 23.14 -5.55 -0.95
C GLY A 252 23.01 -6.82 -1.80
N GLU A 253 23.33 -8.00 -1.26
CA GLU A 253 23.21 -9.29 -1.95
C GLU A 253 21.79 -9.87 -1.90
N VAL A 254 21.29 -10.34 -3.05
CA VAL A 254 20.04 -11.09 -3.15
C VAL A 254 20.25 -12.46 -2.51
N LEU A 255 19.56 -12.72 -1.39
CA LEU A 255 19.54 -14.03 -0.79
C LEU A 255 18.60 -14.91 -1.61
N ASP A 256 19.16 -15.79 -2.45
CA ASP A 256 18.38 -16.83 -3.10
C ASP A 256 17.71 -17.68 -2.03
N ALA A 257 16.39 -17.90 -2.18
CA ALA A 257 15.60 -18.76 -1.32
C ALA A 257 15.97 -20.24 -1.55
N GLY A 258 17.18 -20.62 -1.13
CA GLY A 258 17.63 -22.00 -1.06
C GLY A 258 17.08 -22.64 0.21
N TRP A 259 16.00 -23.40 0.08
CA TRP A 259 15.57 -24.33 1.11
C TRP A 259 16.66 -25.39 1.28
N HIS A 260 17.52 -25.26 2.30
CA HIS A 260 18.31 -26.39 2.77
C HIS A 260 17.36 -27.42 3.40
N GLN A 261 17.11 -28.51 2.67
CA GLN A 261 16.74 -29.76 3.29
C GLN A 261 17.96 -30.29 4.03
N ASP A 262 18.03 -30.04 5.33
CA ASP A 262 18.90 -30.82 6.19
C ASP A 262 18.32 -32.24 6.28
N GLY A 263 18.84 -33.13 5.44
CA GLY A 263 18.68 -34.57 5.61
C GLY A 263 19.44 -35.04 6.87
N PRO A 264 19.02 -36.16 7.49
CA PRO A 264 19.63 -36.61 8.73
C PRO A 264 21.06 -37.08 8.48
N VAL A 265 21.96 -36.64 9.36
CA VAL A 265 23.35 -37.12 9.42
C VAL A 265 23.33 -38.55 9.98
N GLU A 266 23.52 -39.55 9.13
CA GLU A 266 23.93 -40.89 9.55
C GLU A 266 25.46 -40.98 9.57
N SER A 267 25.97 -41.37 10.74
CA SER A 267 27.30 -41.90 11.13
C SER A 267 28.55 -41.51 10.32
#